data_AF-A0A927RJ70-F1
#
_entry.id   AF-A0A927RJ70-F1
#
_cell.length_a   1.000
_cell.length_b   1.000
_cell.length_c   1.000
_cell.angle_alpha   90.00
_cell.angle_beta   90.00
_cell.angle_gamma   90.00
#
_symmetry.space_group_name_H-M   'P 1'
#
loop_
_entity.id
_entity.type
_entity.pdbx_description
1 polymer ?
#
loop_
_entity_poly.entity_id
_entity_poly.type
_entity_poly.pdbx_seq_one_letter_code
_entity_poly.pdbx_strand_id
1 'polypeptide(L)'
;QGLCLLHQTGVLAHIAPELVLGDGMAQRADFHKYDVLQHSLRAVKYADERVRLAALLHDVGKPFCQLRDGNSYQHPVEGARLARNILNRWKAPKKTVDNVYALVEWHMYDMNSLTSEKKLRRFFVENHAILQDLILLKQADFSACMDDISTAPTCARWLGLLKTMQEENAPLTLKQLAISGKDILENIDVEPKRLSSLLQQLLFHAAMFPKENEKERLLRLAAGFLKNLK
;
A
#
# COMPACT_ATOMS: atom_id res chain seq x y z
N GLN A 1 -3.34 23.25 11.21
CA GLN A 1 -4.12 24.30 11.91
C GLN A 1 -5.62 24.02 11.81
N GLY A 2 -6.22 23.89 10.62
CA GLY A 2 -7.67 23.61 10.48
C GLY A 2 -8.17 22.38 11.24
N LEU A 3 -7.53 21.22 11.09
CA LEU A 3 -7.93 20.00 11.84
C LEU A 3 -7.79 20.14 13.36
N CYS A 4 -6.76 20.85 13.83
CA CYS A 4 -6.58 21.14 15.25
C CYS A 4 -7.73 21.99 15.79
N LEU A 5 -8.17 23.01 15.03
CA LEU A 5 -9.30 23.84 15.40
C LEU A 5 -10.60 23.04 15.45
N LEU A 6 -10.84 22.13 14.47
CA LEU A 6 -11.99 21.24 14.50
C LEU A 6 -12.00 20.35 15.75
N HIS A 7 -10.84 19.85 16.16
CA HIS A 7 -10.71 19.08 17.39
C HIS A 7 -10.98 19.93 18.63
N GLN A 8 -10.32 21.09 18.77
CA GLN A 8 -10.45 22.00 19.91
C GLN A 8 -11.88 22.53 20.11
N THR A 9 -12.63 22.72 19.02
CA THR A 9 -14.02 23.19 19.04
C THR A 9 -15.04 22.06 19.18
N GLY A 10 -14.61 20.80 19.26
CA GLY A 10 -15.48 19.63 19.32
C GLY A 10 -16.11 19.21 17.98
N VAL A 11 -15.96 20.01 16.92
CA VAL A 11 -16.52 19.72 15.58
C VAL A 11 -15.98 18.40 15.02
N LEU A 12 -14.72 18.06 15.30
CA LEU A 12 -14.11 16.81 14.82
C LEU A 12 -14.90 15.58 15.31
N ALA A 13 -15.41 15.61 16.54
CA ALA A 13 -16.20 14.52 17.12
C ALA A 13 -17.55 14.32 16.41
N HIS A 14 -18.07 15.35 15.74
CA HIS A 14 -19.30 15.26 14.95
C HIS A 14 -19.06 14.76 13.52
N ILE A 15 -17.89 15.03 12.92
CA ILE A 15 -17.60 14.68 11.52
C ILE A 15 -16.84 13.35 11.35
N ALA A 16 -15.92 13.05 12.27
CA ALA A 16 -15.13 11.82 12.35
C ALA A 16 -14.88 11.45 13.82
N PRO A 17 -15.92 11.00 14.54
CA PRO A 17 -15.76 10.53 15.91
C PRO A 17 -14.68 9.44 16.06
N GLU A 18 -14.48 8.63 15.02
CA GLU A 18 -13.48 7.55 15.02
C GLU A 18 -12.05 8.07 15.17
N LEU A 19 -11.73 9.27 14.66
CA LEU A 19 -10.42 9.88 14.87
C LEU A 19 -10.23 10.36 16.30
N VAL A 20 -11.29 10.89 16.93
CA VAL A 20 -11.23 11.42 18.29
C VAL A 20 -10.97 10.31 19.32
N LEU A 21 -11.31 9.05 19.01
CA LEU A 21 -10.97 7.91 19.86
C LEU A 21 -9.45 7.69 20.00
N GLY A 22 -8.63 8.25 19.11
CA GLY A 22 -7.18 8.25 19.22
C GLY A 22 -6.62 9.33 20.16
N ASP A 23 -7.46 10.27 20.62
CA ASP A 23 -7.02 11.34 21.52
C ASP A 23 -6.63 10.77 22.88
N GLY A 24 -5.44 11.14 23.37
CA GLY A 24 -4.86 10.59 24.59
C GLY A 24 -4.48 9.10 24.54
N MET A 25 -4.68 8.41 23.41
CA MET A 25 -4.25 7.02 23.25
C MET A 25 -2.72 6.97 23.10
N ALA A 26 -2.04 6.53 24.16
CA ALA A 26 -0.60 6.41 24.19
C ALA A 26 -0.08 5.45 23.10
N GLN A 27 1.04 5.82 22.51
CA GLN A 27 1.80 5.00 21.58
C GLN A 27 3.13 4.59 22.20
N ARG A 28 3.86 3.72 21.52
CA ARG A 28 5.21 3.34 21.95
C ARG A 28 6.14 4.56 21.92
N ALA A 29 6.63 4.99 23.08
CA ALA A 29 7.38 6.23 23.27
C ALA A 29 8.79 6.22 22.65
N ASP A 30 9.35 5.05 22.34
CA ASP A 30 10.63 4.91 21.63
C ASP A 30 10.53 5.30 20.15
N PHE A 31 9.31 5.29 19.59
CA PHE A 31 9.06 5.65 18.20
C PHE A 31 8.13 6.86 18.04
N HIS A 32 7.30 7.17 19.02
CA HIS A 32 6.26 8.19 18.87
C HIS A 32 6.34 9.24 19.98
N LYS A 33 6.40 10.51 19.56
CA LYS A 33 6.27 11.67 20.43
C LYS A 33 4.82 12.00 20.80
N TYR A 34 3.87 11.52 20.00
CA TYR A 34 2.48 11.96 20.02
C TYR A 34 1.51 10.78 20.23
N ASP A 35 0.35 11.04 20.82
CA ASP A 35 -0.78 10.10 20.80
C ASP A 35 -1.28 9.83 19.37
N VAL A 36 -2.21 8.89 19.22
CA VAL A 36 -2.70 8.44 17.91
C VAL A 36 -3.37 9.58 17.11
N LEU A 37 -4.18 10.43 17.76
CA LEU A 37 -4.84 11.53 17.07
C LEU A 37 -3.81 12.58 16.62
N GLN A 38 -2.96 13.05 17.54
CA GLN A 38 -1.93 14.04 17.25
C GLN A 38 -0.95 13.54 16.18
N HIS A 39 -0.58 12.25 16.22
CA HIS A 39 0.20 11.61 15.15
C HIS A 39 -0.52 11.71 13.79
N SER A 40 -1.81 11.35 13.72
CA SER A 40 -2.59 11.46 12.48
C SER A 40 -2.67 12.91 11.96
N LEU A 41 -2.82 13.89 12.85
CA LEU A 41 -2.82 15.31 12.49
C LEU A 41 -1.45 15.79 11.98
N ARG A 42 -0.35 15.25 12.54
CA ARG A 42 1.02 15.50 12.06
C ARG A 42 1.28 14.81 10.73
N ALA A 43 0.77 13.60 10.50
CA ALA A 43 0.88 12.91 9.22
C ALA A 43 0.27 13.75 8.10
N VAL A 44 -0.89 14.38 8.34
CA VAL A 44 -1.49 15.35 7.41
C VAL A 44 -0.58 16.55 7.09
N LYS A 45 0.15 17.06 8.08
CA LYS A 45 1.08 18.20 7.90
C LYS A 45 2.23 17.84 6.96
N TYR A 46 2.76 16.62 7.05
CA TYR A 46 3.89 16.16 6.24
C TYR A 46 3.47 15.51 4.92
N ALA A 47 2.18 15.18 4.76
CA ALA A 47 1.67 14.50 3.59
C ALA A 47 1.57 15.39 2.33
N ASP A 48 2.03 14.81 1.22
CA ASP A 48 1.66 15.22 -0.14
C ASP A 48 0.12 15.26 -0.28
N GLU A 49 -0.39 16.20 -1.07
CA GLU A 49 -1.82 16.40 -1.26
C GLU A 49 -2.56 15.14 -1.75
N ARG A 50 -1.89 14.30 -2.56
CA ARG A 50 -2.46 13.08 -3.12
C ARG A 50 -2.85 12.06 -2.06
N VAL A 51 -2.12 12.04 -0.94
CA VAL A 51 -2.24 11.03 0.12
C VAL A 51 -2.74 11.59 1.44
N ARG A 52 -3.06 12.89 1.49
CA ARG A 52 -3.42 13.60 2.73
C ARG A 52 -4.64 13.01 3.45
N LEU A 53 -5.62 12.50 2.71
CA LEU A 53 -6.76 11.79 3.30
C LEU A 53 -6.37 10.43 3.89
N ALA A 54 -5.49 9.68 3.22
CA ALA A 54 -4.97 8.43 3.77
C ALA A 54 -4.10 8.69 5.00
N ALA A 55 -3.27 9.74 4.98
CA ALA A 55 -2.45 10.15 6.12
C ALA A 55 -3.31 10.53 7.34
N LEU A 56 -4.45 11.19 7.14
CA LEU A 56 -5.38 11.48 8.24
C LEU A 56 -5.99 10.20 8.85
N LEU A 57 -6.25 9.18 8.04
CA LEU A 57 -7.09 8.04 8.42
C LEU A 57 -6.30 6.74 8.66
N HIS A 58 -4.99 6.70 8.40
CA HIS A 58 -4.21 5.45 8.39
C HIS A 58 -4.27 4.68 9.71
N ASP A 59 -4.29 5.42 10.82
CA ASP A 59 -4.24 4.89 12.17
C ASP A 59 -5.61 4.83 12.88
N VAL A 60 -6.69 5.17 12.19
CA VAL A 60 -8.04 5.21 12.78
C VAL A 60 -8.51 3.85 13.32
N GLY A 61 -7.87 2.76 12.89
CA GLY A 61 -8.10 1.42 13.40
C GLY A 61 -7.47 1.11 14.76
N LYS A 62 -6.46 1.88 15.21
CA LYS A 62 -5.72 1.59 16.45
C LYS A 62 -6.64 1.53 17.69
N PRO A 63 -7.53 2.52 17.96
CA PRO A 63 -8.39 2.47 19.14
C PRO A 63 -9.32 1.24 19.15
N PHE A 64 -9.86 0.88 17.99
CA PHE A 64 -10.78 -0.27 17.86
C PHE A 64 -10.07 -1.60 18.07
N CYS A 65 -8.88 -1.78 17.49
CA CYS A 65 -8.07 -2.98 17.70
C CYS A 65 -7.62 -3.07 19.16
N GLN A 66 -7.21 -1.95 19.78
CA GLN A 66 -6.77 -1.95 21.17
C GLN A 66 -7.91 -2.36 22.12
N LEU A 67 -9.13 -1.88 21.87
CA LEU A 67 -10.31 -2.26 22.66
C LEU A 67 -10.72 -3.72 22.45
N ARG A 68 -10.68 -4.20 21.19
CA ARG A 68 -11.14 -5.55 20.82
C ARG A 68 -10.12 -6.63 21.20
N ASP A 69 -8.84 -6.38 20.94
CA ASP A 69 -7.78 -7.40 20.93
C ASP A 69 -6.66 -7.12 21.95
N GLY A 70 -6.70 -5.98 22.65
CA GLY A 70 -5.63 -5.56 23.57
C GLY A 70 -4.32 -5.16 22.89
N ASN A 71 -4.31 -5.08 21.55
CA ASN A 71 -3.15 -4.71 20.75
C ASN A 71 -3.59 -4.01 19.46
N SER A 72 -2.65 -3.43 18.72
CA SER A 72 -2.92 -2.74 17.45
C SER A 72 -2.44 -3.50 16.22
N TYR A 73 -2.17 -4.81 16.26
CA TYR A 73 -1.55 -5.50 15.12
C TYR A 73 -2.40 -5.50 13.84
N GLN A 74 -3.73 -5.52 13.97
CA GLN A 74 -4.66 -5.52 12.85
C GLN A 74 -5.16 -4.12 12.45
N HIS A 75 -4.56 -3.04 13.00
CA HIS A 75 -5.01 -1.68 12.70
C HIS A 75 -4.97 -1.28 11.22
N PRO A 76 -4.10 -1.80 10.33
CA PRO A 76 -4.16 -1.41 8.92
C PRO A 76 -5.43 -1.91 8.24
N VAL A 77 -5.83 -3.16 8.51
CA VAL A 77 -7.04 -3.77 7.95
C VAL A 77 -8.29 -3.13 8.54
N GLU A 78 -8.34 -2.98 9.86
CA GLU A 78 -9.44 -2.32 10.55
C GLU A 78 -9.56 -0.84 10.16
N GLY A 79 -8.42 -0.16 10.06
CA GLY A 79 -8.31 1.25 9.65
C GLY A 79 -8.80 1.44 8.22
N ALA A 80 -8.47 0.55 7.29
CA ALA A 80 -8.95 0.64 5.91
C ALA A 80 -10.48 0.54 5.85
N ARG A 81 -11.06 -0.42 6.59
CA ARG A 81 -12.52 -0.58 6.71
C ARG A 81 -13.18 0.68 7.26
N LEU A 82 -12.65 1.26 8.34
CA LEU A 82 -13.16 2.48 8.95
C LEU A 82 -12.99 3.70 8.04
N ALA A 83 -11.83 3.85 7.40
CA ALA A 83 -11.57 4.93 6.43
C ALA A 83 -12.58 4.91 5.29
N ARG A 84 -12.90 3.72 4.74
CA ARG A 84 -13.95 3.56 3.73
C ARG A 84 -15.31 4.03 4.25
N ASN A 85 -15.70 3.67 5.47
CA ASN A 85 -16.97 4.09 6.07
C ASN A 85 -17.04 5.60 6.29
N ILE A 86 -15.96 6.20 6.81
CA ILE A 86 -15.85 7.65 7.04
C ILE A 86 -15.97 8.40 5.71
N LEU A 87 -15.21 7.99 4.68
CA LEU A 87 -15.24 8.65 3.38
C LEU A 87 -16.57 8.49 2.65
N ASN A 88 -17.23 7.33 2.79
CA ASN A 88 -18.59 7.14 2.27
C ASN A 88 -19.59 8.07 2.96
N ARG A 89 -19.49 8.24 4.29
CA ARG A 89 -20.31 9.17 5.07
C ARG A 89 -20.07 10.62 4.64
N TRP A 90 -18.84 10.97 4.29
CA TRP A 90 -18.47 12.27 3.72
C TRP A 90 -18.82 12.42 2.23
N LYS A 91 -19.40 11.39 1.60
CA LYS A 91 -19.77 11.37 0.18
C LYS A 91 -18.58 11.59 -0.76
N ALA A 92 -17.40 11.08 -0.39
CA ALA A 92 -16.22 11.15 -1.24
C ALA A 92 -16.40 10.32 -2.53
N PRO A 93 -15.75 10.69 -3.65
CA PRO A 93 -15.81 9.91 -4.88
C PRO A 93 -15.30 8.48 -4.68
N LYS A 94 -15.94 7.50 -5.33
CA LYS A 94 -15.56 6.07 -5.23
C LYS A 94 -14.06 5.83 -5.47
N LYS A 95 -13.47 6.49 -6.46
CA LYS A 95 -12.03 6.40 -6.76
C LYS A 95 -11.17 6.84 -5.57
N THR A 96 -11.54 7.91 -4.88
CA THR A 96 -10.86 8.39 -3.67
C THR A 96 -11.01 7.40 -2.53
N VAL A 97 -12.22 6.85 -2.33
CA VAL A 97 -12.49 5.84 -1.30
C VAL A 97 -11.63 4.59 -1.50
N ASP A 98 -11.61 4.06 -2.72
CA ASP A 98 -10.86 2.84 -3.04
C ASP A 98 -9.34 3.08 -2.94
N ASN A 99 -8.84 4.26 -3.34
CA ASN A 99 -7.43 4.62 -3.18
C ASN A 99 -7.02 4.72 -1.71
N VAL A 100 -7.78 5.48 -0.90
CA VAL A 100 -7.48 5.63 0.54
C VAL A 100 -7.58 4.28 1.25
N TYR A 101 -8.59 3.46 0.94
CA TYR A 101 -8.70 2.11 1.49
C TYR A 101 -7.42 1.30 1.26
N ALA A 102 -6.93 1.24 0.02
CA ALA A 102 -5.75 0.44 -0.30
C ALA A 102 -4.48 1.02 0.33
N LEU A 103 -4.32 2.34 0.35
CA LEU A 103 -3.18 2.98 1.02
C LEU A 103 -3.16 2.70 2.53
N VAL A 104 -4.31 2.80 3.20
CA VAL A 104 -4.41 2.50 4.63
C VAL A 104 -4.23 1.02 4.92
N GLU A 105 -4.72 0.11 4.07
CA GLU A 105 -4.53 -1.33 4.28
C GLU A 105 -3.05 -1.72 4.26
N TRP A 106 -2.26 -1.09 3.38
CA TRP A 106 -0.86 -1.47 3.15
C TRP A 106 0.17 -0.55 3.81
N HIS A 107 -0.23 0.48 4.56
CA HIS A 107 0.71 1.47 5.12
C HIS A 107 1.74 0.86 6.06
N MET A 108 1.44 -0.27 6.72
CA MET A 108 2.40 -0.99 7.58
C MET A 108 3.25 -2.04 6.85
N TYR A 109 2.98 -2.32 5.57
CA TYR A 109 3.71 -3.36 4.84
C TYR A 109 5.20 -3.02 4.73
N ASP A 110 6.07 -3.95 5.11
CA ASP A 110 7.53 -3.78 5.10
C ASP A 110 8.07 -2.60 5.97
N MET A 111 7.33 -2.14 6.98
CA MET A 111 7.80 -1.05 7.86
C MET A 111 9.06 -1.41 8.67
N ASN A 112 9.29 -2.70 8.93
CA ASN A 112 10.51 -3.19 9.58
C ASN A 112 11.64 -3.56 8.58
N SER A 113 11.41 -3.38 7.27
CA SER A 113 12.37 -3.73 6.20
C SER A 113 12.83 -5.20 6.19
N LEU A 114 12.04 -6.12 6.76
CA LEU A 114 12.36 -7.56 6.81
C LEU A 114 11.77 -8.36 5.64
N THR A 115 10.97 -7.74 4.76
CA THR A 115 10.39 -8.44 3.62
C THR A 115 11.48 -8.82 2.63
N SER A 116 11.51 -10.10 2.25
CA SER A 116 12.48 -10.56 1.25
C SER A 116 12.28 -9.85 -0.08
N GLU A 117 13.37 -9.62 -0.80
CA GLU A 117 13.33 -8.88 -2.06
C GLU A 117 12.34 -9.48 -3.07
N LYS A 118 12.28 -10.82 -3.19
CA LYS A 118 11.31 -11.50 -4.06
C LYS A 118 9.85 -11.18 -3.71
N LYS A 119 9.51 -11.16 -2.42
CA LYS A 119 8.16 -10.79 -1.95
C LYS A 119 7.87 -9.32 -2.20
N LEU A 120 8.88 -8.46 -2.05
CA LEU A 120 8.73 -7.03 -2.28
C LEU A 120 8.57 -6.69 -3.77
N ARG A 121 9.36 -7.31 -4.66
CA ARG A 121 9.20 -7.21 -6.12
C ARG A 121 7.78 -7.63 -6.55
N ARG A 122 7.29 -8.75 -6.02
CA ARG A 122 5.91 -9.20 -6.26
C ARG A 122 4.88 -8.18 -5.76
N PHE A 123 5.07 -7.65 -4.55
CA PHE A 123 4.18 -6.63 -3.98
C PHE A 123 4.12 -5.36 -4.84
N PHE A 124 5.26 -4.91 -5.40
CA PHE A 124 5.30 -3.76 -6.31
C PHE A 124 4.51 -3.99 -7.60
N VAL A 125 4.51 -5.21 -8.13
CA VAL A 125 3.67 -5.57 -9.28
C VAL A 125 2.19 -5.60 -8.88
N GLU A 126 1.85 -6.28 -7.79
CA GLU A 126 0.46 -6.42 -7.32
C GLU A 126 -0.18 -5.07 -7.00
N ASN A 127 0.60 -4.13 -6.47
CA ASN A 127 0.14 -2.83 -6.01
C ASN A 127 0.69 -1.66 -6.84
N HIS A 128 1.09 -1.91 -8.08
CA HIS A 128 1.73 -0.90 -8.93
C HIS A 128 0.93 0.41 -9.03
N ALA A 129 -0.39 0.30 -9.09
CA ALA A 129 -1.30 1.46 -9.23
C ALA A 129 -1.25 2.45 -8.05
N ILE A 130 -0.90 1.97 -6.84
CA ILE A 130 -0.84 2.80 -5.63
C ILE A 130 0.59 3.01 -5.13
N LEU A 131 1.59 2.41 -5.79
CA LEU A 131 2.92 2.24 -5.21
C LEU A 131 3.58 3.56 -4.83
N GLN A 132 3.48 4.58 -5.70
CA GLN A 132 4.10 5.88 -5.44
C GLN A 132 3.39 6.62 -4.31
N ASP A 133 2.06 6.55 -4.28
CA ASP A 133 1.26 7.13 -3.21
C ASP A 133 1.53 6.41 -1.88
N LEU A 134 1.76 5.10 -1.89
CA LEU A 134 2.09 4.34 -0.69
C LEU A 134 3.45 4.74 -0.11
N ILE A 135 4.45 5.04 -0.96
CA ILE A 135 5.75 5.59 -0.53
C ILE A 135 5.55 6.96 0.12
N LEU A 136 4.72 7.84 -0.46
CA LEU A 136 4.44 9.16 0.11
C LEU A 136 3.74 9.06 1.46
N LEU A 137 2.78 8.15 1.60
CA LEU A 137 2.09 7.92 2.87
C LEU A 137 3.06 7.43 3.95
N LYS A 138 3.90 6.44 3.64
CA LYS A 138 4.92 5.93 4.57
C LYS A 138 5.90 7.00 5.01
N GLN A 139 6.29 7.89 4.11
CA GLN A 139 7.15 9.03 4.46
C GLN A 139 6.43 9.98 5.42
N ALA A 140 5.15 10.30 5.17
CA ALA A 140 4.38 11.20 6.02
C ALA A 140 4.15 10.62 7.43
N ASP A 141 3.83 9.33 7.52
CA ASP A 141 3.71 8.55 8.77
C ASP A 141 5.03 8.60 9.56
N PHE A 142 6.15 8.20 8.93
CA PHE A 142 7.47 8.29 9.55
C PHE A 142 7.80 9.69 10.06
N SER A 143 7.54 10.72 9.25
CA SER A 143 7.78 12.10 9.66
C SER A 143 6.90 12.54 10.83
N ALA A 144 5.68 12.03 10.92
CA ALA A 144 4.74 12.35 12.00
C ALA A 144 5.11 11.73 13.35
N CYS A 145 5.88 10.65 13.36
CA CYS A 145 6.35 9.99 14.58
C CYS A 145 7.14 10.96 15.50
N MET A 146 8.11 11.67 14.93
CA MET A 146 9.06 12.51 15.68
C MET A 146 9.28 13.91 15.09
N ASP A 147 8.46 14.33 14.12
CA ASP A 147 8.67 15.54 13.31
C ASP A 147 9.95 15.51 12.47
N ASP A 148 10.38 14.30 12.07
CA ASP A 148 11.60 14.08 11.31
C ASP A 148 11.35 14.12 9.80
N ILE A 149 12.02 15.02 9.08
CA ILE A 149 11.90 15.13 7.63
C ILE A 149 12.95 14.30 6.87
N SER A 150 13.76 13.51 7.58
CA SER A 150 14.67 12.56 6.97
C SER A 150 13.90 11.51 6.16
N THR A 151 14.58 10.94 5.16
CA THR A 151 13.97 9.89 4.34
C THR A 151 13.72 8.66 5.21
N ALA A 152 12.46 8.22 5.27
CA ALA A 152 12.08 7.03 6.00
C ALA A 152 12.88 5.81 5.51
N PRO A 153 13.45 4.97 6.39
CA PRO A 153 14.26 3.83 5.99
C PRO A 153 13.56 2.89 4.99
N THR A 154 12.28 2.59 5.20
CA THR A 154 11.46 1.79 4.27
C THR A 154 11.31 2.47 2.91
N CYS A 155 11.13 3.80 2.88
CA CYS A 155 11.04 4.55 1.62
C CYS A 155 12.36 4.51 0.85
N ALA A 156 13.49 4.72 1.53
CA ALA A 156 14.82 4.61 0.91
C ALA A 156 15.05 3.21 0.33
N ARG A 157 14.68 2.16 1.08
CA ARG A 157 14.75 0.76 0.63
C ARG A 157 13.89 0.51 -0.63
N TRP A 158 12.64 0.97 -0.62
CA TRP A 158 11.71 0.74 -1.74
C TRP A 158 12.15 1.48 -2.99
N LEU A 159 12.56 2.74 -2.87
CA LEU A 159 13.09 3.53 -3.99
C LEU A 159 14.38 2.92 -4.56
N GLY A 160 15.27 2.42 -3.69
CA GLY A 160 16.47 1.69 -4.10
C GLY A 160 16.14 0.44 -4.91
N LEU A 161 15.23 -0.40 -4.41
CA LEU A 161 14.82 -1.61 -5.14
C LEU A 161 14.10 -1.28 -6.46
N LEU A 162 13.25 -0.26 -6.50
CA LEU A 162 12.59 0.17 -7.75
C LEU A 162 13.62 0.62 -8.79
N LYS A 163 14.66 1.33 -8.36
CA LYS A 163 15.78 1.72 -9.23
C LYS A 163 16.52 0.49 -9.77
N THR A 164 16.86 -0.47 -8.91
CA THR A 164 17.49 -1.73 -9.33
C THR A 164 16.60 -2.51 -10.30
N MET A 165 15.30 -2.62 -10.02
CA MET A 165 14.33 -3.26 -10.92
C MET A 165 14.31 -2.59 -12.30
N GLN A 166 14.36 -1.26 -12.34
CA GLN A 166 14.41 -0.50 -13.59
C GLN A 166 15.71 -0.79 -14.36
N GLU A 167 16.87 -0.78 -13.68
CA GLU A 167 18.19 -1.07 -14.29
C GLU A 167 18.26 -2.51 -14.83
N GLU A 168 17.58 -3.46 -14.18
CA GLU A 168 17.46 -4.86 -14.61
C GLU A 168 16.40 -5.09 -15.71
N ASN A 169 15.65 -4.06 -16.11
CA ASN A 169 14.47 -4.17 -16.98
C ASN A 169 13.40 -5.14 -16.43
N ALA A 170 13.24 -5.21 -15.11
CA ALA A 170 12.21 -6.00 -14.46
C ALA A 170 10.81 -5.41 -14.76
N PRO A 171 9.86 -6.20 -15.27
CA PRO A 171 8.54 -5.68 -15.59
C PRO A 171 7.70 -5.43 -14.33
N LEU A 172 7.09 -4.25 -14.24
CA LEU A 172 6.12 -3.89 -13.20
C LEU A 172 4.67 -4.01 -13.70
N THR A 173 4.48 -3.97 -15.02
CA THR A 173 3.17 -4.03 -15.66
C THR A 173 3.14 -5.03 -16.80
N LEU A 174 1.95 -5.50 -17.17
CA LEU A 174 1.75 -6.41 -18.31
C LEU A 174 2.33 -5.87 -19.63
N LYS A 175 2.39 -4.54 -19.79
CA LYS A 175 2.94 -3.90 -21.00
C LYS A 175 4.46 -4.06 -21.13
N GLN A 176 5.14 -4.40 -20.04
CA GLN A 176 6.59 -4.59 -20.00
C GLN A 176 6.99 -6.07 -20.12
N LEU A 177 6.03 -6.98 -20.21
CA LEU A 177 6.31 -8.37 -20.55
C LEU A 177 6.79 -8.47 -22.01
N ALA A 178 7.77 -9.34 -22.24
CA ALA A 178 8.25 -9.65 -23.59
C ALA A 178 7.27 -10.49 -24.42
N ILE A 179 6.10 -10.82 -23.86
CA ILE A 179 5.00 -11.49 -24.57
C ILE A 179 3.68 -10.77 -24.35
N SER A 180 2.81 -10.88 -25.35
CA SER A 180 1.43 -10.42 -25.29
C SER A 180 0.46 -11.60 -25.12
N GLY A 181 -0.81 -11.28 -24.83
CA GLY A 181 -1.86 -12.30 -24.84
C GLY A 181 -2.05 -12.97 -26.20
N LYS A 182 -1.79 -12.24 -27.29
CA LYS A 182 -1.81 -12.79 -28.65
C LYS A 182 -0.75 -13.86 -28.85
N ASP A 183 0.48 -13.61 -28.39
CA ASP A 183 1.57 -14.58 -28.48
C ASP A 183 1.23 -15.88 -27.76
N ILE A 184 0.57 -15.81 -26.59
CA ILE A 184 0.13 -17.00 -25.86
C ILE A 184 -0.91 -17.76 -26.66
N LEU A 185 -1.97 -17.09 -27.14
CA LEU A 185 -3.07 -17.76 -27.87
C LEU A 185 -2.62 -18.41 -29.18
N GLU A 186 -1.59 -17.86 -29.84
CA GLU A 186 -1.04 -18.42 -31.08
C GLU A 186 -0.15 -19.66 -30.85
N ASN A 187 0.44 -19.81 -29.66
CA ASN A 187 1.45 -20.84 -29.38
C ASN A 187 0.98 -21.89 -28.36
N ILE A 188 -0.05 -21.61 -27.58
CA ILE A 188 -0.50 -22.42 -26.44
C ILE A 188 -2.03 -22.48 -26.44
N ASP A 189 -2.57 -23.68 -26.38
CA ASP A 189 -4.01 -23.90 -26.17
C ASP A 189 -4.39 -23.52 -24.72
N VAL A 190 -4.94 -22.32 -24.56
CA VAL A 190 -5.38 -21.79 -23.28
C VAL A 190 -6.81 -21.25 -23.41
N GLU A 191 -7.66 -21.60 -22.44
CA GLU A 191 -9.00 -21.03 -22.36
C GLU A 191 -8.91 -19.50 -22.17
N PRO A 192 -9.66 -18.68 -22.93
CA PRO A 192 -9.59 -17.22 -22.83
C PRO A 192 -9.77 -16.68 -21.39
N LYS A 193 -10.60 -17.34 -20.57
CA LYS A 193 -10.82 -16.99 -19.16
C LYS A 193 -9.58 -17.13 -18.27
N ARG A 194 -8.58 -17.94 -18.66
CA ARG A 194 -7.33 -18.17 -17.91
C ARG A 194 -6.18 -17.28 -18.37
N LEU A 195 -6.30 -16.62 -19.53
CA LEU A 195 -5.23 -15.85 -20.14
C LEU A 195 -4.72 -14.72 -19.23
N SER A 196 -5.63 -13.97 -18.62
CA SER A 196 -5.27 -12.87 -17.72
C SER A 196 -4.51 -13.35 -16.49
N SER A 197 -4.98 -14.43 -15.84
CA SER A 197 -4.28 -15.02 -14.69
C SER A 197 -2.91 -15.57 -15.06
N LEU A 198 -2.77 -16.15 -16.26
CA LEU A 198 -1.51 -16.69 -16.75
C LEU A 198 -0.50 -15.58 -17.02
N LEU A 199 -0.91 -14.51 -17.71
CA LEU A 199 -0.09 -13.32 -17.93
C LEU A 199 0.36 -12.69 -16.61
N GLN A 200 -0.52 -12.66 -15.61
CA GLN A 200 -0.18 -12.15 -14.27
C GLN A 200 0.87 -13.02 -13.57
N GLN A 201 0.77 -14.35 -13.66
CA GLN A 201 1.78 -15.26 -13.12
C GLN A 201 3.14 -15.08 -13.81
N LEU A 202 3.14 -14.91 -15.12
CA LEU A 202 4.36 -14.65 -15.89
C LEU A 202 4.96 -13.29 -15.53
N LEU A 203 4.14 -12.26 -15.30
CA LEU A 203 4.58 -10.97 -14.80
C LEU A 203 5.26 -11.09 -13.43
N PHE A 204 4.68 -11.83 -12.50
CA PHE A 204 5.31 -12.08 -11.20
C PHE A 204 6.65 -12.81 -11.34
N HIS A 205 6.70 -13.85 -12.18
CA HIS A 205 7.93 -14.57 -12.46
C HIS A 205 9.01 -13.64 -13.02
N ALA A 206 8.68 -12.90 -14.08
CA ALA A 206 9.61 -11.99 -14.75
C ALA A 206 10.06 -10.85 -13.83
N ALA A 207 9.20 -10.34 -12.94
CA ALA A 207 9.60 -9.34 -11.95
C ALA A 207 10.66 -9.88 -10.97
N MET A 208 10.56 -11.15 -10.57
CA MET A 208 11.54 -11.83 -9.69
C MET A 208 12.80 -12.29 -10.42
N PHE A 209 12.68 -12.63 -11.71
CA PHE A 209 13.75 -13.11 -12.57
C PHE A 209 13.78 -12.32 -13.89
N PRO A 210 14.27 -11.05 -13.89
CA PRO A 210 14.16 -10.17 -15.05
C PRO A 210 14.83 -10.70 -16.31
N LYS A 211 15.94 -11.44 -16.15
CA LYS A 211 16.65 -12.11 -17.25
C LYS A 211 15.82 -13.20 -17.95
N GLU A 212 14.72 -13.64 -17.35
CA GLU A 212 13.80 -14.62 -17.95
C GLU A 212 12.61 -13.94 -18.67
N ASN A 213 12.55 -12.61 -18.70
CA ASN A 213 11.57 -11.84 -19.47
C ASN A 213 11.89 -11.86 -20.98
N GLU A 214 11.95 -13.06 -21.55
CA GLU A 214 12.21 -13.32 -22.96
C GLU A 214 11.07 -14.17 -23.54
N LYS A 215 10.68 -13.90 -24.78
CA LYS A 215 9.48 -14.49 -25.39
C LYS A 215 9.47 -16.02 -25.32
N GLU A 216 10.56 -16.65 -25.77
CA GLU A 216 10.70 -18.11 -25.82
C GLU A 216 10.70 -18.72 -24.41
N ARG A 217 11.31 -18.03 -23.44
CA ARG A 217 11.35 -18.49 -22.05
C ARG A 217 9.98 -18.41 -21.40
N LEU A 218 9.26 -17.30 -21.59
CA LEU A 218 7.93 -17.11 -21.03
C LEU A 218 6.89 -18.05 -21.64
N LEU A 219 6.98 -18.39 -22.94
CA LEU A 219 6.13 -19.40 -23.57
C LEU A 219 6.33 -20.80 -22.95
N ARG A 220 7.58 -21.19 -22.68
CA ARG A 220 7.87 -22.47 -21.99
C ARG A 220 7.30 -22.49 -20.57
N LEU A 221 7.47 -21.40 -19.82
CA LEU A 221 6.91 -21.28 -18.47
C LEU A 221 5.38 -21.31 -18.48
N ALA A 222 4.75 -20.63 -19.44
CA ALA A 222 3.31 -20.60 -19.61
C ALA A 222 2.74 -22.01 -19.81
N ALA A 223 3.37 -22.82 -20.67
CA ALA A 223 2.99 -24.22 -20.88
C ALA A 223 3.18 -25.08 -19.61
N GLY A 224 4.23 -24.80 -18.82
CA GLY A 224 4.46 -25.45 -17.52
C GLY A 224 3.39 -25.12 -16.48
N PHE A 225 3.02 -23.85 -16.33
CA PHE A 225 2.00 -23.40 -15.38
C PHE A 225 0.63 -24.02 -15.66
N LEU A 226 0.26 -24.19 -16.93
CA LEU A 226 -1.01 -24.84 -17.30
C LEU A 226 -1.04 -26.34 -16.97
N LYS A 227 0.10 -27.03 -16.98
CA LYS A 227 0.18 -28.45 -16.59
C LYS A 227 -0.03 -28.67 -15.10
N ASN A 228 0.42 -27.73 -14.27
CA ASN A 228 0.26 -27.79 -12.81
C ASN A 228 -1.14 -27.40 -12.32
N LEU A 229 -2.05 -27.02 -13.24
CA LEU A 229 -3.43 -26.63 -12.97
C LEU A 229 -4.46 -27.67 -13.46
N LYS A 230 -3.99 -28.83 -13.96
CA LYS A 230 -4.81 -30.01 -14.27
C LYS A 230 -4.68 -31.01 -13.14
#